data_AF-G9AIT9-F1
#
_entry.id   AF-G9AIT9-F1
#
_cell.length_a   1.000
_cell.length_b   1.000
_cell.length_c   1.000
_cell.angle_alpha   90.00
_cell.angle_beta   90.00
_cell.angle_gamma   90.00
#
_symmetry.space_group_name_H-M   'P 1'
#
loop_
_entity.id
_entity.type
_entity.pdbx_description
1 polymer ?
#
loop_
_entity_poly.entity_id
_entity_poly.type
_entity_poly.pdbx_seq_one_letter_code
_entity_poly.pdbx_strand_id
1 'polypeptide(L)'
;MVFHFEYDRTIPERRPQGHQPAAPRHALRWTKPITAIISDYFAIQGRDLDWEVQEAFFRDARRSFAGPDGPETSEIMRTRDEAGYVNAVIVGYWTDPVKHARFCLNSPLLAWLANEARLLEPFGSWRETVSVPYDRHETIYSENWYRIGIGRTADSVVVPITTNGFFGAARDRIPLSAVDPLESPFGASVPRAREVRGKGQRLFVQAPLNMVTLRSGQYWAHADIEQLTDYVENMRPRLMTGMNYLLENKEETGTLELRVLTNLEDDGTERRETSVVAHFLSLAHLEQWAASHKTHLDIYRHAIAMNRKYKEERRFVSWHELFVSQSAIFEYVNCHPGTGLLPYFDAIAGR
;
A
#
# COMPACT_ATOMS: atom_id res chain seq x y z
N MET A 1 15.96 -11.65 -20.41
CA MET A 1 14.98 -10.61 -20.84
C MET A 1 13.96 -10.50 -19.72
N VAL A 2 13.59 -9.28 -19.31
CA VAL A 2 12.56 -9.07 -18.29
C VAL A 2 11.24 -8.72 -18.97
N PHE A 3 10.13 -9.15 -18.38
CA PHE A 3 8.81 -8.75 -18.81
C PHE A 3 8.52 -7.31 -18.38
N HIS A 4 8.21 -6.48 -19.37
CA HIS A 4 7.69 -5.13 -19.18
C HIS A 4 6.71 -4.81 -20.29
N PHE A 5 5.57 -4.24 -19.93
CA PHE A 5 4.60 -3.73 -20.87
C PHE A 5 4.98 -2.29 -21.23
N GLU A 6 5.03 -1.98 -22.53
CA GLU A 6 5.27 -0.63 -23.05
C GLU A 6 4.20 -0.31 -24.09
N TYR A 7 3.76 0.95 -24.12
CA TYR A 7 2.86 1.47 -25.15
C TYR A 7 3.58 2.54 -25.97
N ASP A 8 3.23 2.65 -27.25
CA ASP A 8 3.56 3.83 -28.03
C ASP A 8 2.89 5.05 -27.39
N ARG A 9 3.72 5.95 -26.86
CA ARG A 9 3.25 7.05 -26.02
C ARG A 9 2.50 8.09 -26.84
N THR A 10 1.24 8.33 -26.50
CA THR A 10 0.40 9.42 -27.02
C THR A 10 0.22 10.56 -26.01
N ILE A 11 0.42 10.27 -24.72
CA ILE A 11 0.42 11.27 -23.64
C ILE A 11 1.86 11.50 -23.15
N PRO A 12 2.39 12.74 -23.26
CA PRO A 12 3.77 13.05 -22.90
C PRO A 12 4.17 12.63 -21.47
N GLU A 13 5.46 12.35 -21.31
CA GLU A 13 6.09 12.23 -20.00
C GLU A 13 6.06 13.57 -19.27
N ARG A 14 6.00 13.53 -17.94
CA ARG A 14 6.25 14.69 -17.08
C ARG A 14 7.75 14.96 -16.91
N ARG A 15 8.60 14.06 -17.37
CA ARG A 15 10.06 14.23 -17.37
C ARG A 15 10.47 15.55 -18.04
N PRO A 16 11.15 16.45 -17.33
CA PRO A 16 11.69 17.67 -17.94
C PRO A 16 12.70 17.33 -19.04
N GLN A 17 12.73 18.16 -20.09
CA GLN A 17 13.70 18.00 -21.18
C GLN A 17 15.13 18.02 -20.63
N GLY A 18 15.94 17.03 -21.01
CA GLY A 18 17.34 16.90 -20.58
C GLY A 18 17.53 16.42 -19.13
N HIS A 19 16.46 16.05 -18.41
CA HIS A 19 16.58 15.52 -17.05
C HIS A 19 17.38 14.22 -17.01
N GLN A 20 18.41 14.18 -16.18
CA GLN A 20 19.16 12.96 -15.85
C GLN A 20 19.13 12.75 -14.33
N PRO A 21 18.75 11.56 -13.83
CA PRO A 21 18.71 11.29 -12.41
C PRO A 21 20.13 11.28 -11.80
N ALA A 22 20.27 11.90 -10.62
CA ALA A 22 21.56 11.98 -9.93
C ALA A 22 22.06 10.63 -9.37
N ALA A 23 21.16 9.68 -9.15
CA ALA A 23 21.47 8.31 -8.76
C ALA A 23 20.46 7.37 -9.41
N PRO A 24 20.89 6.18 -9.88
CA PRO A 24 19.95 5.18 -10.37
C PRO A 24 19.00 4.78 -9.23
N ARG A 25 17.74 4.57 -9.59
CA ARG A 25 16.78 3.88 -8.74
C ARG A 25 16.44 2.57 -9.42
N HIS A 26 15.70 1.72 -8.73
CA HIS A 26 15.34 0.42 -9.26
C HIS A 26 13.84 0.23 -9.28
N ALA A 27 13.34 -0.59 -10.20
CA ALA A 27 11.95 -1.00 -10.26
C ALA A 27 11.86 -2.51 -10.31
N LEU A 28 10.74 -3.06 -9.87
CA LEU A 28 10.44 -4.47 -9.95
C LEU A 28 9.94 -4.85 -11.35
N ARG A 29 10.41 -5.99 -11.85
CA ARG A 29 9.97 -6.66 -13.08
C ARG A 29 9.89 -8.16 -12.81
N TRP A 30 9.45 -8.94 -13.79
CA TRP A 30 9.39 -10.39 -13.71
C TRP A 30 10.14 -11.03 -14.87
N THR A 31 10.68 -12.23 -14.66
CA THR A 31 11.34 -12.99 -15.75
C THR A 31 10.35 -13.65 -16.71
N LYS A 32 9.05 -13.62 -16.36
CA LYS A 32 7.94 -14.14 -17.16
C LYS A 32 6.80 -13.12 -17.21
N PRO A 33 5.93 -13.18 -18.24
CA PRO A 33 4.71 -12.39 -18.26
C PRO A 33 3.82 -12.66 -17.06
N ILE A 34 3.35 -11.58 -16.42
CA ILE A 34 2.28 -11.62 -15.41
C ILE A 34 1.16 -10.68 -15.87
N THR A 35 -0.09 -11.09 -15.67
CA THR A 35 -1.24 -10.34 -16.19
C THR A 35 -1.85 -9.40 -15.16
N ALA A 36 -1.72 -9.74 -13.87
CA ALA A 36 -2.27 -8.98 -12.77
C ALA A 36 -1.33 -9.01 -11.58
N ILE A 37 -1.48 -8.02 -10.70
CA ILE A 37 -0.83 -7.94 -9.41
C ILE A 37 -1.91 -7.74 -8.38
N ILE A 38 -1.90 -8.62 -7.37
CA ILE A 38 -2.91 -8.64 -6.33
C ILE A 38 -2.23 -8.57 -4.96
N SER A 39 -2.65 -7.60 -4.15
CA SER A 39 -2.32 -7.47 -2.74
C SER A 39 -3.63 -7.51 -1.96
N ASP A 40 -3.90 -8.61 -1.26
CA ASP A 40 -5.17 -8.82 -0.55
C ASP A 40 -4.94 -8.68 0.95
N TYR A 41 -5.41 -7.58 1.52
CA TYR A 41 -5.25 -7.26 2.94
C TYR A 41 -6.45 -7.78 3.72
N PHE A 42 -6.19 -8.49 4.81
CA PHE A 42 -7.17 -8.94 5.78
C PHE A 42 -6.75 -8.41 7.15
N ALA A 43 -7.71 -8.03 7.98
CA ALA A 43 -7.39 -7.62 9.33
C ALA A 43 -8.54 -7.83 10.31
N ILE A 44 -8.18 -7.78 11.58
CA ILE A 44 -9.08 -7.57 12.70
C ILE A 44 -8.79 -6.21 13.37
N GLN A 45 -9.83 -5.56 13.90
CA GLN A 45 -9.80 -4.20 14.44
C GLN A 45 -10.49 -4.13 15.82
N GLY A 46 -9.76 -3.73 16.86
CA GLY A 46 -10.29 -3.66 18.24
C GLY A 46 -9.64 -2.58 19.09
N ARG A 47 -10.33 -2.07 20.12
CA ARG A 47 -9.70 -1.18 21.12
C ARG A 47 -8.72 -1.94 22.01
N ASP A 48 -9.19 -3.10 22.49
CA ASP A 48 -8.47 -4.04 23.35
C ASP A 48 -8.19 -5.30 22.53
N LEU A 49 -7.17 -5.22 21.69
CA LEU A 49 -6.77 -6.31 20.81
C LEU A 49 -5.41 -6.85 21.26
N ASP A 50 -5.43 -7.72 22.27
CA ASP A 50 -4.23 -8.27 22.88
C ASP A 50 -3.49 -9.20 21.91
N TRP A 51 -2.18 -9.40 22.16
CA TRP A 51 -1.32 -10.16 21.27
C TRP A 51 -1.83 -11.57 20.98
N GLU A 52 -2.39 -12.27 21.99
CA GLU A 52 -2.93 -13.62 21.85
C GLU A 52 -4.05 -13.70 20.80
N VAL A 53 -4.90 -12.67 20.71
CA VAL A 53 -5.98 -12.57 19.71
C VAL A 53 -5.39 -12.30 18.32
N GLN A 54 -4.41 -11.41 18.23
CA GLN A 54 -3.71 -11.10 16.97
C GLN A 54 -2.97 -12.33 16.44
N GLU A 55 -2.23 -13.03 17.30
CA GLU A 55 -1.48 -14.24 16.98
C GLU A 55 -2.42 -15.36 16.50
N ALA A 56 -3.55 -15.56 17.18
CA ALA A 56 -4.55 -16.55 16.76
C ALA A 56 -5.07 -16.25 15.34
N PHE A 57 -5.41 -14.99 15.06
CA PHE A 57 -5.82 -14.56 13.73
C PHE A 57 -4.71 -14.78 12.68
N PHE A 58 -3.48 -14.36 12.97
CA PHE A 58 -2.35 -14.53 12.05
C PHE A 58 -2.05 -16.00 11.78
N ARG A 59 -2.11 -16.86 12.80
CA ARG A 59 -1.92 -18.31 12.67
C ARG A 59 -2.97 -18.92 11.75
N ASP A 60 -4.25 -18.58 11.94
CA ASP A 60 -5.35 -19.16 11.18
C ASP A 60 -5.37 -18.63 9.73
N ALA A 61 -5.04 -17.35 9.53
CA ALA A 61 -4.84 -16.76 8.21
C ALA A 61 -3.64 -17.39 7.48
N ARG A 62 -2.49 -17.56 8.15
CA ARG A 62 -1.30 -18.24 7.58
C ARG A 62 -1.59 -19.68 7.21
N ARG A 63 -2.38 -20.42 8.02
CA ARG A 63 -2.82 -21.78 7.68
C ARG A 63 -3.62 -21.78 6.38
N SER A 64 -4.48 -20.79 6.18
CA SER A 64 -5.22 -20.63 4.91
C SER A 64 -4.28 -20.29 3.75
N PHE A 65 -3.33 -19.37 3.95
CA PHE A 65 -2.33 -18.98 2.95
C PHE A 65 -1.38 -20.12 2.57
N ALA A 66 -1.11 -21.07 3.47
CA ALA A 66 -0.33 -22.26 3.17
C ALA A 66 -1.12 -23.35 2.39
N GLY A 67 -2.43 -23.17 2.22
CA GLY A 67 -3.29 -24.08 1.48
C GLY A 67 -3.18 -23.93 -0.04
N PRO A 68 -3.95 -24.74 -0.81
CA PRO A 68 -4.02 -24.62 -2.26
C PRO A 68 -4.35 -23.19 -2.72
N ASP A 69 -3.69 -22.76 -3.79
CA ASP A 69 -3.88 -21.45 -4.41
C ASP A 69 -3.60 -20.23 -3.49
N GLY A 70 -3.00 -20.45 -2.32
CA GLY A 70 -2.55 -19.38 -1.42
C GLY A 70 -1.54 -18.43 -2.06
N PRO A 71 -1.23 -17.30 -1.40
CA PRO A 71 -0.36 -16.28 -1.95
C PRO A 71 1.07 -16.81 -2.13
N GLU A 72 1.79 -16.21 -3.06
CA GLU A 72 3.21 -16.51 -3.27
C GLU A 72 4.07 -16.04 -2.09
N THR A 73 3.62 -14.99 -1.41
CA THR A 73 4.26 -14.45 -0.22
C THR A 73 3.27 -13.64 0.61
N SER A 74 3.56 -13.44 1.89
CA SER A 74 2.67 -12.71 2.81
C SER A 74 3.46 -11.96 3.88
N GLU A 75 2.80 -10.99 4.51
CA GLU A 75 3.34 -10.21 5.64
C GLU A 75 2.30 -10.02 6.71
N ILE A 76 2.73 -9.99 7.96
CA ILE A 76 1.92 -9.52 9.08
C ILE A 76 2.42 -8.16 9.56
N MET A 77 1.48 -7.29 9.92
CA MET A 77 1.71 -5.91 10.29
C MET A 77 0.72 -5.50 11.37
N ARG A 78 1.01 -4.37 12.01
CA ARG A 78 0.12 -3.74 13.00
C ARG A 78 0.05 -2.25 12.79
N THR A 79 -1.10 -1.67 13.12
CA THR A 79 -1.23 -0.22 13.21
C THR A 79 -2.25 0.17 14.27
N ARG A 80 -2.23 1.45 14.66
CA ARG A 80 -3.28 2.08 15.43
C ARG A 80 -3.90 3.18 14.57
N ASP A 81 -5.20 3.10 14.33
CA ASP A 81 -5.92 4.09 13.52
C ASP A 81 -6.24 5.37 14.29
N GLU A 82 -6.79 6.37 13.59
CA GLU A 82 -7.16 7.69 14.14
C GLU A 82 -8.22 7.60 15.25
N ALA A 83 -9.04 6.56 15.26
CA ALA A 83 -10.03 6.31 16.32
C ALA A 83 -9.41 5.59 17.54
N GLY A 84 -8.12 5.29 17.48
CA GLY A 84 -7.34 4.63 18.52
C GLY A 84 -7.48 3.11 18.53
N TYR A 85 -8.09 2.48 17.52
CA TYR A 85 -8.20 1.03 17.43
C TYR A 85 -6.91 0.41 16.90
N VAL A 86 -6.52 -0.72 17.48
CA VAL A 86 -5.45 -1.56 16.96
C VAL A 86 -6.01 -2.37 15.79
N ASN A 87 -5.27 -2.40 14.69
CA ASN A 87 -5.53 -3.24 13.53
C ASN A 87 -4.36 -4.22 13.38
N ALA A 88 -4.67 -5.53 13.45
CA ALA A 88 -3.73 -6.61 13.15
C ALA A 88 -3.97 -7.06 11.71
N VAL A 89 -3.00 -6.78 10.84
CA VAL A 89 -3.17 -6.84 9.38
C VAL A 89 -2.27 -7.95 8.82
N ILE A 90 -2.84 -8.82 7.99
CA ILE A 90 -2.10 -9.77 7.16
C ILE A 90 -2.40 -9.50 5.69
N VAL A 91 -1.36 -9.47 4.86
CA VAL A 91 -1.49 -9.27 3.41
C VAL A 91 -0.89 -10.45 2.68
N GLY A 92 -1.58 -10.95 1.67
CA GLY A 92 -1.07 -11.94 0.71
C GLY A 92 -0.84 -11.31 -0.66
N TYR A 93 0.14 -11.80 -1.40
CA TYR A 93 0.45 -11.34 -2.75
C TYR A 93 0.34 -12.46 -3.79
N TRP A 94 -0.32 -12.17 -4.91
CA TRP A 94 -0.45 -13.06 -6.06
C TRP A 94 -0.11 -12.32 -7.35
N THR A 95 0.53 -13.03 -8.28
CA THR A 95 0.67 -12.60 -9.69
C THR A 95 -0.21 -13.39 -10.66
N ASP A 96 -0.91 -14.41 -10.14
CA ASP A 96 -1.87 -15.24 -10.88
C ASP A 96 -3.30 -14.97 -10.37
N PRO A 97 -4.14 -14.26 -11.16
CA PRO A 97 -5.50 -13.94 -10.75
C PRO A 97 -6.42 -15.16 -10.68
N VAL A 98 -6.12 -16.25 -11.38
CA VAL A 98 -6.91 -17.49 -11.32
C VAL A 98 -6.68 -18.19 -9.99
N LYS A 99 -5.43 -18.24 -9.50
CA LYS A 99 -5.13 -18.74 -8.16
C LYS A 99 -5.83 -17.91 -7.09
N HIS A 100 -5.69 -16.58 -7.15
CA HIS A 100 -6.38 -15.71 -6.19
C HIS A 100 -7.90 -15.91 -6.19
N ALA A 101 -8.53 -16.04 -7.36
CA ALA A 101 -9.97 -16.33 -7.44
C ALA A 101 -10.34 -17.68 -6.80
N ARG A 102 -9.55 -18.74 -7.05
CA ARG A 102 -9.77 -20.06 -6.40
C ARG A 102 -9.54 -20.03 -4.90
N PHE A 103 -8.55 -19.28 -4.43
CA PHE A 103 -8.32 -19.04 -3.01
C PHE A 103 -9.52 -18.32 -2.38
N CYS A 104 -10.06 -17.29 -3.04
CA CYS A 104 -11.24 -16.58 -2.56
C CYS A 104 -12.45 -17.50 -2.40
N LEU A 105 -12.64 -18.43 -3.34
CA LEU A 105 -13.77 -19.36 -3.34
C LEU A 105 -13.64 -20.47 -2.28
N ASN A 106 -12.42 -20.94 -2.00
CA ASN A 106 -12.21 -22.19 -1.28
C ASN A 106 -11.47 -22.04 0.06
N SER A 107 -10.88 -20.89 0.36
CA SER A 107 -10.02 -20.76 1.54
C SER A 107 -10.82 -20.71 2.85
N PRO A 108 -10.30 -21.33 3.92
CA PRO A 108 -10.90 -21.21 5.25
C PRO A 108 -10.94 -19.76 5.77
N LEU A 109 -9.98 -18.90 5.38
CA LEU A 109 -9.97 -17.48 5.78
C LEU A 109 -11.17 -16.71 5.23
N LEU A 110 -11.53 -16.91 3.95
CA LEU A 110 -12.70 -16.26 3.38
C LEU A 110 -14.00 -16.85 3.93
N ALA A 111 -14.06 -18.17 4.17
CA ALA A 111 -15.18 -18.79 4.87
C ALA A 111 -15.35 -18.26 6.30
N TRP A 112 -14.24 -18.01 7.01
CA TRP A 112 -14.23 -17.39 8.33
C TRP A 112 -14.74 -15.95 8.28
N LEU A 113 -14.29 -15.14 7.32
CA LEU A 113 -14.74 -13.74 7.19
C LEU A 113 -16.24 -13.66 6.82
N ALA A 114 -16.73 -14.57 6.00
CA ALA A 114 -18.13 -14.64 5.58
C ALA A 114 -19.08 -15.14 6.68
N ASN A 115 -18.56 -15.78 7.74
CA ASN A 115 -19.38 -16.33 8.82
C ASN A 115 -20.09 -15.21 9.62
N GLU A 116 -21.38 -15.38 9.92
CA GLU A 116 -22.18 -14.41 10.69
C GLU A 116 -21.66 -14.17 12.11
N ALA A 117 -20.90 -15.11 12.68
CA ALA A 117 -20.27 -14.93 14.00
C ALA A 117 -19.40 -13.66 14.08
N ARG A 118 -18.81 -13.23 12.95
CA ARG A 118 -18.02 -11.99 12.86
C ARG A 118 -18.83 -10.73 13.22
N LEU A 119 -20.17 -10.77 13.08
CA LEU A 119 -21.05 -9.65 13.42
C LEU A 119 -21.19 -9.43 14.93
N LEU A 120 -20.92 -10.47 15.73
CA LEU A 120 -21.13 -10.49 17.18
C LEU A 120 -19.82 -10.45 17.98
N GLU A 121 -18.68 -10.46 17.29
CA GLU A 121 -17.37 -10.44 17.94
C GLU A 121 -17.07 -9.09 18.61
N PRO A 122 -16.17 -9.07 19.60
CA PRO A 122 -15.76 -7.82 20.26
C PRO A 122 -14.89 -6.93 19.35
N PHE A 123 -14.38 -7.47 18.25
CA PHE A 123 -13.59 -6.75 17.24
C PHE A 123 -14.30 -6.75 15.87
N GLY A 124 -13.93 -5.80 15.02
CA GLY A 124 -14.28 -5.79 13.61
C GLY A 124 -13.30 -6.60 12.78
N SER A 125 -13.69 -7.00 11.57
CA SER A 125 -12.83 -7.62 10.57
C SER A 125 -13.01 -6.91 9.24
N TRP A 126 -11.95 -6.71 8.48
CA TRP A 126 -12.02 -6.09 7.17
C TRP A 126 -11.12 -6.77 6.15
N ARG A 127 -11.50 -6.62 4.88
CA ARG A 127 -10.74 -7.07 3.72
C ARG A 127 -10.70 -5.97 2.67
N GLU A 128 -9.49 -5.61 2.24
CA GLU A 128 -9.25 -4.62 1.19
C GLU A 128 -8.34 -5.23 0.13
N THR A 129 -8.92 -5.57 -1.02
CA THR A 129 -8.19 -6.22 -2.12
C THR A 129 -7.74 -5.20 -3.16
N VAL A 130 -6.43 -4.99 -3.29
CA VAL A 130 -5.86 -4.29 -4.44
C VAL A 130 -5.61 -5.31 -5.53
N SER A 131 -6.32 -5.21 -6.65
CA SER A 131 -6.14 -6.10 -7.81
C SER A 131 -6.11 -5.27 -9.08
N VAL A 132 -4.94 -5.18 -9.72
CA VAL A 132 -4.76 -4.38 -10.93
C VAL A 132 -4.09 -5.20 -12.04
N PRO A 133 -4.44 -4.96 -13.30
CA PRO A 133 -3.61 -5.38 -14.43
C PRO A 133 -2.17 -4.85 -14.33
N TYR A 134 -1.22 -5.54 -14.97
CA TYR A 134 0.20 -5.18 -14.90
C TYR A 134 0.49 -3.74 -15.35
N ASP A 135 -0.23 -3.19 -16.32
CA ASP A 135 0.01 -1.84 -16.85
C ASP A 135 -0.48 -0.72 -15.91
N ARG A 136 -1.15 -1.05 -14.80
CA ARG A 136 -1.74 -0.13 -13.81
C ARG A 136 -0.96 -0.06 -12.48
N HIS A 137 0.29 -0.51 -12.47
CA HIS A 137 1.15 -0.39 -11.29
C HIS A 137 2.51 0.22 -11.65
N GLU A 138 3.20 0.69 -10.62
CA GLU A 138 4.62 0.98 -10.66
C GLU A 138 5.27 0.69 -9.32
N THR A 139 6.59 0.50 -9.34
CA THR A 139 7.41 0.33 -8.14
C THR A 139 8.67 1.15 -8.24
N ILE A 140 9.20 1.52 -7.08
CA ILE A 140 10.53 2.09 -6.97
C ILE A 140 11.22 1.61 -5.70
N TYR A 141 12.52 1.35 -5.81
CA TYR A 141 13.39 0.97 -4.69
C TYR A 141 14.64 1.84 -4.72
N SER A 142 15.11 2.23 -3.54
CA SER A 142 16.40 2.88 -3.41
C SER A 142 17.55 1.92 -3.71
N GLU A 143 17.40 0.66 -3.33
CA GLU A 143 18.41 -0.38 -3.42
C GLU A 143 17.90 -1.61 -4.17
N ASN A 144 18.82 -2.39 -4.76
CA ASN A 144 18.47 -3.56 -5.58
C ASN A 144 18.54 -4.91 -4.84
N TRP A 145 19.01 -4.94 -3.60
CA TRP A 145 19.15 -6.16 -2.80
C TRP A 145 17.93 -6.42 -1.90
N TYR A 146 17.15 -5.38 -1.58
CA TYR A 146 16.00 -5.50 -0.70
C TYR A 146 14.75 -5.99 -1.44
N ARG A 147 13.94 -6.81 -0.77
CA ARG A 147 12.68 -7.37 -1.31
C ARG A 147 11.61 -7.39 -0.23
N ILE A 148 10.43 -6.87 -0.56
CA ILE A 148 9.23 -6.83 0.29
C ILE A 148 8.00 -6.69 -0.62
N GLY A 149 6.81 -6.94 -0.07
CA GLY A 149 5.55 -6.78 -0.79
C GLY A 149 5.52 -7.66 -2.02
N ILE A 150 5.05 -7.09 -3.13
CA ILE A 150 5.05 -7.77 -4.44
C ILE A 150 6.46 -8.14 -4.91
N GLY A 151 7.49 -7.47 -4.38
CA GLY A 151 8.90 -7.77 -4.63
C GLY A 151 9.36 -9.15 -4.15
N ARG A 152 8.59 -9.85 -3.31
CA ARG A 152 8.92 -11.23 -2.90
C ARG A 152 8.17 -12.30 -3.68
N THR A 153 7.38 -11.91 -4.69
CA THR A 153 6.71 -12.86 -5.59
C THR A 153 7.73 -13.63 -6.43
N ALA A 154 7.35 -14.82 -6.87
CA ALA A 154 8.21 -15.68 -7.67
C ALA A 154 8.60 -14.99 -8.99
N ASP A 155 9.77 -15.34 -9.51
CA ASP A 155 10.29 -14.81 -10.77
C ASP A 155 10.49 -13.28 -10.81
N SER A 156 10.29 -12.57 -9.70
CA SER A 156 10.49 -11.12 -9.61
C SER A 156 11.98 -10.75 -9.57
N VAL A 157 12.32 -9.65 -10.22
CA VAL A 157 13.69 -9.13 -10.37
C VAL A 157 13.68 -7.62 -10.27
N VAL A 158 14.66 -7.05 -9.58
CA VAL A 158 14.80 -5.59 -9.46
C VAL A 158 15.84 -5.10 -10.44
N VAL A 159 15.44 -4.18 -11.31
CA VAL A 159 16.23 -3.68 -12.44
C VAL A 159 16.47 -2.17 -12.31
N PRO A 160 17.62 -1.64 -12.77
CA PRO A 160 17.88 -0.21 -12.75
C PRO A 160 16.92 0.54 -13.70
N ILE A 161 16.50 1.73 -13.29
CA ILE A 161 15.64 2.63 -14.06
C ILE A 161 16.08 4.09 -13.97
N THR A 162 15.78 4.86 -15.01
CA THR A 162 16.10 6.30 -15.10
C THR A 162 14.87 7.20 -14.91
N THR A 163 13.66 6.65 -14.90
CA THR A 163 12.40 7.37 -14.65
C THR A 163 12.24 7.70 -13.15
N ASN A 164 13.13 8.55 -12.63
CA ASN A 164 13.15 8.96 -11.23
C ASN A 164 13.72 10.39 -11.05
N GLY A 165 13.54 10.96 -9.86
CA GLY A 165 14.17 12.24 -9.48
C GLY A 165 13.47 13.50 -10.02
N PHE A 166 12.22 13.39 -10.48
CA PHE A 166 11.38 14.52 -10.89
C PHE A 166 9.93 14.30 -10.45
N PHE A 167 9.17 15.38 -10.23
CA PHE A 167 7.74 15.28 -9.94
C PHE A 167 6.98 14.81 -11.17
N GLY A 168 6.18 13.77 -11.01
CA GLY A 168 5.57 13.04 -12.13
C GLY A 168 6.26 11.73 -12.51
N ALA A 169 7.41 11.43 -11.92
CA ALA A 169 8.12 10.19 -12.22
C ALA A 169 7.32 8.93 -11.85
N ALA A 170 6.49 8.98 -10.78
CA ALA A 170 5.60 7.87 -10.43
C ALA A 170 4.62 7.57 -11.57
N ARG A 171 3.90 8.59 -12.04
CA ARG A 171 3.03 8.49 -13.21
C ARG A 171 3.76 7.90 -14.42
N ASP A 172 4.91 8.48 -14.78
CA ASP A 172 5.64 8.05 -15.97
C ASP A 172 6.22 6.62 -15.87
N ARG A 173 6.25 6.00 -14.69
CA ARG A 173 6.60 4.58 -14.50
C ARG A 173 5.41 3.62 -14.69
N ILE A 174 4.18 4.11 -14.65
CA ILE A 174 2.97 3.31 -14.90
C ILE A 174 2.82 3.15 -16.41
N PRO A 175 2.88 1.93 -16.98
CA PRO A 175 2.82 1.73 -18.42
C PRO A 175 1.60 2.39 -19.07
N LEU A 176 0.41 2.21 -18.47
CA LEU A 176 -0.85 2.72 -19.01
C LEU A 176 -0.88 4.26 -19.11
N SER A 177 -0.07 4.98 -18.31
CA SER A 177 -0.01 6.45 -18.35
C SER A 177 0.50 7.01 -19.68
N ALA A 178 1.07 6.17 -20.54
CA ALA A 178 1.53 6.53 -21.87
C ALA A 178 0.37 6.79 -22.84
N VAL A 179 -0.81 6.24 -22.57
CA VAL A 179 -1.98 6.31 -23.46
C VAL A 179 -3.30 6.67 -22.76
N ASP A 180 -3.33 6.62 -21.42
CA ASP A 180 -4.48 6.99 -20.59
C ASP A 180 -4.04 8.05 -19.55
N PRO A 181 -4.82 9.13 -19.32
CA PRO A 181 -4.48 10.13 -18.32
C PRO A 181 -4.68 9.63 -16.87
N LEU A 182 -5.37 8.50 -16.67
CA LEU A 182 -5.69 7.88 -15.39
C LEU A 182 -6.51 8.79 -14.48
N GLU A 183 -7.46 9.52 -15.07
CA GLU A 183 -8.31 10.48 -14.36
C GLU A 183 -9.35 9.77 -13.48
N SER A 184 -9.54 10.30 -12.28
CA SER A 184 -10.62 9.84 -11.40
C SER A 184 -11.95 10.46 -11.84
N PRO A 185 -13.05 9.69 -11.84
CA PRO A 185 -14.37 10.23 -12.20
C PRO A 185 -14.92 11.23 -11.18
N PHE A 186 -14.28 11.37 -10.02
CA PHE A 186 -14.69 12.29 -8.94
C PHE A 186 -14.00 13.66 -9.01
N GLY A 187 -13.10 13.88 -9.98
CA GLY A 187 -12.37 15.14 -10.10
C GLY A 187 -11.57 15.49 -8.84
N ALA A 188 -11.72 16.71 -8.35
CA ALA A 188 -11.02 17.24 -7.16
C ALA A 188 -11.83 17.12 -5.85
N SER A 189 -13.10 16.71 -5.92
CA SER A 189 -13.98 16.70 -4.75
C SER A 189 -13.99 15.32 -4.09
N VAL A 190 -13.54 15.27 -2.84
CA VAL A 190 -13.61 14.06 -2.03
C VAL A 190 -15.08 13.71 -1.74
N PRO A 191 -15.56 12.52 -2.14
CA PRO A 191 -16.94 12.11 -1.90
C PRO A 191 -17.23 11.95 -0.41
N ARG A 192 -18.51 12.03 -0.03
CA ARG A 192 -18.98 11.74 1.33
C ARG A 192 -20.12 10.73 1.26
N ALA A 193 -20.02 9.67 2.05
CA ALA A 193 -21.05 8.65 2.14
C ALA A 193 -22.13 9.01 3.17
N ARG A 194 -23.23 8.26 3.15
CA ARG A 194 -24.14 8.20 4.30
C ARG A 194 -23.45 7.54 5.49
N GLU A 195 -23.67 8.09 6.67
CA GLU A 195 -23.15 7.51 7.90
C GLU A 195 -23.71 6.11 8.13
N VAL A 196 -22.83 5.18 8.45
CA VAL A 196 -23.15 3.79 8.80
C VAL A 196 -22.89 3.57 10.28
N ARG A 197 -23.55 2.57 10.89
CA ARG A 197 -23.24 2.18 12.27
C ARG A 197 -21.93 1.40 12.34
N GLY A 198 -21.64 0.59 11.33
CA GLY A 198 -20.49 -0.32 11.23
C GLY A 198 -20.60 -1.52 12.18
N LYS A 199 -20.86 -1.27 13.47
CA LYS A 199 -21.03 -2.29 14.51
C LYS A 199 -22.22 -3.20 14.23
N GLY A 200 -21.98 -4.50 14.27
CA GLY A 200 -22.97 -5.53 13.94
C GLY A 200 -23.45 -5.51 12.48
N GLN A 201 -22.70 -4.90 11.56
CA GLN A 201 -23.03 -4.85 10.13
C GLN A 201 -21.95 -5.51 9.28
N ARG A 202 -22.35 -6.08 8.14
CA ARG A 202 -21.48 -6.42 7.01
C ARG A 202 -21.70 -5.40 5.91
N LEU A 203 -20.65 -4.71 5.50
CA LEU A 203 -20.69 -3.57 4.60
C LEU A 203 -19.69 -3.79 3.46
N PHE A 204 -20.15 -3.57 2.23
CA PHE A 204 -19.31 -3.62 1.03
C PHE A 204 -19.21 -2.24 0.41
N VAL A 205 -17.99 -1.81 0.09
CA VAL A 205 -17.71 -0.54 -0.57
C VAL A 205 -16.97 -0.80 -1.87
N GLN A 206 -17.50 -0.25 -2.97
CA GLN A 206 -16.81 -0.27 -4.26
C GLN A 206 -15.74 0.82 -4.27
N ALA A 207 -14.47 0.43 -4.31
CA ALA A 207 -13.38 1.36 -4.56
C ALA A 207 -13.55 1.98 -5.97
N PRO A 208 -13.39 3.30 -6.12
CA PRO A 208 -13.68 3.97 -7.38
C PRO A 208 -12.60 3.68 -8.42
N LEU A 209 -12.99 3.81 -9.70
CA LEU A 209 -12.06 3.76 -10.81
C LEU A 209 -10.94 4.79 -10.63
N ASN A 210 -9.70 4.36 -10.88
CA ASN A 210 -8.48 5.15 -10.77
C ASN A 210 -8.18 5.70 -9.36
N MET A 211 -8.78 5.13 -8.31
CA MET A 211 -8.28 5.28 -6.95
C MET A 211 -6.82 4.79 -6.90
N VAL A 212 -5.95 5.56 -6.26
CA VAL A 212 -4.55 5.18 -6.09
C VAL A 212 -4.35 4.54 -4.74
N THR A 213 -3.76 3.36 -4.70
CA THR A 213 -3.22 2.76 -3.48
C THR A 213 -1.71 2.83 -3.53
N LEU A 214 -1.10 3.48 -2.54
CA LEU A 214 0.34 3.57 -2.37
C LEU A 214 0.73 2.82 -1.10
N ARG A 215 1.65 1.88 -1.20
CA ARG A 215 2.40 1.36 -0.06
C ARG A 215 3.83 1.86 -0.13
N SER A 216 4.22 2.75 0.78
CA SER A 216 5.54 3.39 0.82
C SER A 216 6.28 3.03 2.11
N GLY A 217 7.41 2.35 1.99
CA GLY A 217 8.10 1.74 3.12
C GLY A 217 9.52 2.25 3.37
N GLN A 218 9.97 2.00 4.60
CA GLN A 218 11.27 2.33 5.12
C GLN A 218 11.83 1.11 5.84
N TYR A 219 13.04 0.69 5.51
CA TYR A 219 13.74 -0.43 6.13
C TYR A 219 15.10 0.04 6.64
N TRP A 220 15.38 -0.20 7.91
CA TRP A 220 16.61 0.25 8.58
C TRP A 220 17.24 -0.84 9.46
N ALA A 221 16.89 -2.11 9.25
CA ALA A 221 17.42 -3.18 10.10
C ALA A 221 18.95 -3.32 10.02
N HIS A 222 19.55 -2.92 8.90
CA HIS A 222 21.00 -2.92 8.69
C HIS A 222 21.66 -1.55 8.92
N ALA A 223 20.91 -0.54 9.39
CA ALA A 223 21.48 0.75 9.75
C ALA A 223 22.45 0.59 10.93
N ASP A 224 23.65 1.15 10.78
CA ASP A 224 24.56 1.38 11.91
C ASP A 224 23.97 2.39 12.89
N ILE A 225 24.65 2.62 14.01
CA ILE A 225 24.19 3.53 15.07
C ILE A 225 23.94 4.94 14.51
N GLU A 226 24.80 5.44 13.62
CA GLU A 226 24.69 6.79 13.09
C GLU A 226 23.47 6.94 12.17
N GLN A 227 23.29 6.02 11.23
CA GLN A 227 22.15 6.01 10.32
C GLN A 227 20.83 5.72 11.05
N LEU A 228 20.86 4.89 12.10
CA LEU A 228 19.70 4.64 12.96
C LEU A 228 19.29 5.90 13.71
N THR A 229 20.26 6.60 14.32
CA THR A 229 20.02 7.88 15.00
C THR A 229 19.46 8.92 14.02
N ASP A 230 20.04 9.04 12.82
CA ASP A 230 19.47 9.92 11.78
C ASP A 230 18.02 9.55 11.43
N TYR A 231 17.73 8.26 11.26
CA TYR A 231 16.37 7.82 10.96
C TYR A 231 15.40 8.19 12.10
N VAL A 232 15.74 7.85 13.34
CA VAL A 232 14.85 8.02 14.50
C VAL A 232 14.65 9.50 14.83
N GLU A 233 15.71 10.30 14.82
CA GLU A 233 15.68 11.69 15.30
C GLU A 233 15.35 12.70 14.20
N ASN A 234 15.66 12.40 12.93
CA ASN A 234 15.51 13.36 11.83
C ASN A 234 14.51 12.90 10.76
N MET A 235 14.62 11.68 10.26
CA MET A 235 13.77 11.22 9.15
C MET A 235 12.35 10.86 9.58
N ARG A 236 12.19 10.05 10.63
CA ARG A 236 10.90 9.56 11.12
C ARG A 236 9.98 10.70 11.57
N PRO A 237 10.43 11.73 12.31
CA PRO A 237 9.57 12.86 12.66
C PRO A 237 9.05 13.61 11.44
N ARG A 238 9.89 13.84 10.42
CA ARG A 238 9.50 14.48 9.16
C ARG A 238 8.45 13.66 8.40
N LEU A 239 8.66 12.33 8.35
CA LEU A 239 7.68 11.41 7.78
C LEU A 239 6.33 11.55 8.49
N MET A 240 6.32 11.48 9.83
CA MET A 240 5.09 11.57 10.61
C MET A 240 4.40 12.94 10.49
N THR A 241 5.15 14.05 10.40
CA THR A 241 4.58 15.36 10.07
C THR A 241 3.87 15.34 8.71
N GLY A 242 4.47 14.68 7.72
CA GLY A 242 3.83 14.49 6.41
C GLY A 242 2.54 13.67 6.50
N MET A 243 2.56 12.58 7.25
CA MET A 243 1.40 11.70 7.41
C MET A 243 0.26 12.40 8.17
N ASN A 244 0.58 13.10 9.26
CA ASN A 244 -0.41 13.86 10.03
C ASN A 244 -1.05 14.96 9.18
N TYR A 245 -0.27 15.66 8.34
CA TYR A 245 -0.83 16.64 7.42
C TYR A 245 -1.84 16.01 6.44
N LEU A 246 -1.54 14.83 5.88
CA LEU A 246 -2.49 14.12 5.01
C LEU A 246 -3.78 13.75 5.74
N LEU A 247 -3.69 13.32 7.00
CA LEU A 247 -4.83 12.97 7.85
C LEU A 247 -5.67 14.20 8.25
N GLU A 248 -5.03 15.32 8.56
CA GLU A 248 -5.70 16.56 8.95
C GLU A 248 -6.32 17.30 7.74
N ASN A 249 -5.85 17.03 6.53
CA ASN A 249 -6.23 17.74 5.29
C ASN A 249 -6.74 16.78 4.21
N LYS A 250 -7.52 15.77 4.60
CA LYS A 250 -8.02 14.71 3.69
C LYS A 250 -8.79 15.26 2.49
N GLU A 251 -9.62 16.28 2.70
CA GLU A 251 -10.41 16.90 1.62
C GLU A 251 -9.53 17.60 0.59
N GLU A 252 -8.52 18.35 1.02
CA GLU A 252 -7.59 19.05 0.12
C GLU A 252 -6.66 18.06 -0.60
N THR A 253 -6.19 17.05 0.12
CA THR A 253 -5.16 16.12 -0.37
C THR A 253 -5.74 14.91 -1.10
N GLY A 254 -7.07 14.79 -1.17
CA GLY A 254 -7.74 13.61 -1.73
C GLY A 254 -7.43 12.31 -0.97
N THR A 255 -6.97 12.40 0.28
CA THR A 255 -6.61 11.24 1.10
C THR A 255 -7.88 10.59 1.65
N LEU A 256 -8.14 9.35 1.26
CA LEU A 256 -9.30 8.58 1.71
C LEU A 256 -8.94 7.75 2.95
N GLU A 257 -7.77 7.13 2.97
CA GLU A 257 -7.29 6.35 4.11
C GLU A 257 -5.77 6.45 4.17
N LEU A 258 -5.21 6.42 5.38
CA LEU A 258 -3.76 6.34 5.59
C LEU A 258 -3.46 5.55 6.85
N ARG A 259 -2.69 4.47 6.69
CA ARG A 259 -2.25 3.58 7.77
C ARG A 259 -0.74 3.53 7.83
N VAL A 260 -0.16 3.89 8.97
CA VAL A 260 1.25 3.64 9.26
C VAL A 260 1.36 2.24 9.86
N LEU A 261 1.78 1.29 9.03
CA LEU A 261 1.92 -0.13 9.37
C LEU A 261 3.35 -0.41 9.87
N THR A 262 3.46 -1.07 11.01
CA THR A 262 4.71 -1.67 11.48
C THR A 262 4.72 -3.15 11.11
N ASN A 263 5.75 -3.61 10.41
CA ASN A 263 5.95 -5.02 10.11
C ASN A 263 6.32 -5.80 11.39
N LEU A 264 5.84 -7.02 11.53
CA LEU A 264 6.10 -7.85 12.72
C LEU A 264 6.92 -9.10 12.37
N GLU A 265 7.70 -9.57 13.35
CA GLU A 265 8.21 -10.94 13.38
C GLU A 265 7.09 -11.91 13.82
N ASP A 266 7.36 -13.21 13.73
CA ASP A 266 6.36 -14.25 14.07
C ASP A 266 5.93 -14.23 15.54
N ASP A 267 6.79 -13.77 16.45
CA ASP A 267 6.52 -13.61 17.88
C ASP A 267 5.83 -12.27 18.23
N GLY A 268 5.56 -11.43 17.22
CA GLY A 268 4.92 -10.14 17.39
C GLY A 268 5.84 -8.98 17.71
N THR A 269 7.15 -9.21 17.80
CA THR A 269 8.12 -8.12 17.91
C THR A 269 8.11 -7.25 16.66
N GLU A 270 8.27 -5.94 16.86
CA GLU A 270 8.30 -4.99 15.75
C GLU A 270 9.61 -5.13 14.97
N ARG A 271 9.48 -5.32 13.65
CA ARG A 271 10.62 -5.26 12.74
C ARG A 271 11.09 -3.82 12.63
N ARG A 272 12.37 -3.67 12.27
CA ARG A 272 12.96 -2.37 11.88
C ARG A 272 12.52 -1.98 10.47
N GLU A 273 11.20 -1.94 10.29
CA GLU A 273 10.52 -1.74 9.04
C GLU A 273 9.09 -1.24 9.24
N THR A 274 8.78 -0.14 8.58
CA THR A 274 7.43 0.43 8.52
C THR A 274 7.03 0.69 7.08
N SER A 275 5.72 0.70 6.82
CA SER A 275 5.17 1.17 5.56
C SER A 275 3.90 1.96 5.78
N VAL A 276 3.68 2.96 4.94
CA VAL A 276 2.43 3.70 4.87
C VAL A 276 1.61 3.09 3.76
N VAL A 277 0.44 2.55 4.07
CA VAL A 277 -0.58 2.21 3.07
C VAL A 277 -1.60 3.34 3.04
N ALA A 278 -1.73 3.99 1.89
CA ALA A 278 -2.66 5.09 1.72
C ALA A 278 -3.52 4.90 0.46
N HIS A 279 -4.80 5.24 0.58
CA HIS A 279 -5.72 5.36 -0.55
C HIS A 279 -5.93 6.84 -0.87
N PHE A 280 -5.64 7.22 -2.11
CA PHE A 280 -5.91 8.55 -2.64
C PHE A 280 -7.00 8.48 -3.70
N LEU A 281 -7.83 9.52 -3.76
CA LEU A 281 -8.93 9.62 -4.73
C LEU A 281 -8.44 9.56 -6.19
N SER A 282 -7.23 10.06 -6.45
CA SER A 282 -6.61 10.04 -7.78
C SER A 282 -5.09 10.18 -7.73
N LEU A 283 -4.44 9.86 -8.85
CA LEU A 283 -3.00 10.08 -9.02
C LEU A 283 -2.63 11.57 -8.96
N ALA A 284 -3.51 12.44 -9.47
CA ALA A 284 -3.29 13.89 -9.45
C ALA A 284 -3.20 14.43 -8.02
N HIS A 285 -4.05 13.96 -7.10
CA HIS A 285 -3.99 14.35 -5.68
C HIS A 285 -2.67 13.94 -5.03
N LEU A 286 -2.24 12.68 -5.24
CA LEU A 286 -0.95 12.19 -4.74
C LEU A 286 0.21 13.01 -5.32
N GLU A 287 0.21 13.27 -6.62
CA GLU A 287 1.26 14.06 -7.28
C GLU A 287 1.29 15.51 -6.78
N GLN A 288 0.12 16.13 -6.57
CA GLN A 288 0.02 17.50 -6.07
C GLN A 288 0.62 17.62 -4.67
N TRP A 289 0.22 16.74 -3.74
CA TRP A 289 0.81 16.73 -2.40
C TRP A 289 2.32 16.51 -2.44
N ALA A 290 2.79 15.52 -3.22
CA ALA A 290 4.21 15.21 -3.32
C ALA A 290 5.03 16.36 -3.94
N ALA A 291 4.47 17.09 -4.90
CA ALA A 291 5.17 18.15 -5.63
C ALA A 291 5.20 19.51 -4.94
N SER A 292 4.14 19.86 -4.21
CA SER A 292 3.96 21.22 -3.70
C SER A 292 4.11 21.34 -2.19
N HIS A 293 3.87 20.26 -1.43
CA HIS A 293 3.73 20.40 0.00
C HIS A 293 5.07 20.34 0.74
N LYS A 294 5.29 21.33 1.61
CA LYS A 294 6.54 21.50 2.38
C LYS A 294 6.94 20.22 3.13
N THR A 295 5.97 19.49 3.67
CA THR A 295 6.22 18.26 4.45
C THR A 295 6.87 17.18 3.58
N HIS A 296 6.37 16.93 2.37
CA HIS A 296 7.00 15.98 1.45
C HIS A 296 8.34 16.50 0.92
N LEU A 297 8.45 17.81 0.63
CA LEU A 297 9.72 18.41 0.20
C LEU A 297 10.83 18.29 1.26
N ASP A 298 10.49 18.41 2.54
CA ASP A 298 11.45 18.27 3.64
C ASP A 298 11.92 16.81 3.79
N ILE A 299 11.03 15.83 3.63
CA ILE A 299 11.36 14.39 3.54
C ILE A 299 12.31 14.15 2.35
N TYR A 300 11.96 14.68 1.17
CA TYR A 300 12.72 14.50 -0.06
C TYR A 300 14.12 15.12 0.02
N ARG A 301 14.24 16.34 0.57
CA ARG A 301 15.53 17.03 0.76
C ARG A 301 16.43 16.27 1.72
N HIS A 302 15.90 15.77 2.84
CA HIS A 302 16.66 14.96 3.78
C HIS A 302 17.15 13.66 3.13
N ALA A 303 16.27 12.97 2.40
CA ALA A 303 16.63 11.75 1.69
C ALA A 303 17.76 11.96 0.67
N ILE A 304 17.73 13.06 -0.10
CA ILE A 304 18.81 13.44 -1.02
C ILE A 304 20.10 13.74 -0.26
N ALA A 305 20.04 14.51 0.82
CA ALA A 305 21.21 14.86 1.62
C ALA A 305 21.91 13.60 2.16
N MET A 306 21.14 12.66 2.72
CA MET A 306 21.69 11.39 3.22
C MET A 306 22.21 10.49 2.10
N ASN A 307 21.59 10.49 0.92
CA ASN A 307 22.10 9.76 -0.25
C ASN A 307 23.49 10.30 -0.67
N ARG A 308 23.66 11.63 -0.66
CA ARG A 308 24.94 12.26 -0.99
C ARG A 308 26.00 12.00 0.07
N LYS A 309 25.61 11.97 1.35
CA LYS A 309 26.49 11.72 2.48
C LYS A 309 27.02 10.29 2.49
N TYR A 310 26.13 9.29 2.46
CA TYR A 310 26.50 7.89 2.66
C TYR A 310 26.78 7.12 1.36
N LYS A 311 26.23 7.56 0.22
CA LYS A 311 26.42 6.89 -1.09
C LYS A 311 26.17 5.38 -0.98
N GLU A 312 27.16 4.57 -1.36
CA GLU A 312 27.11 3.09 -1.34
C GLU A 312 27.09 2.50 0.09
N GLU A 313 27.47 3.28 1.10
CA GLU A 313 27.42 2.88 2.52
C GLU A 313 26.03 3.05 3.14
N ARG A 314 25.07 3.62 2.38
CA ARG A 314 23.70 3.81 2.85
C ARG A 314 23.04 2.44 3.08
N ARG A 315 22.62 2.18 4.31
CA ARG A 315 21.91 0.95 4.71
C ARG A 315 20.40 1.15 4.88
N PHE A 316 19.96 2.40 4.97
CA PHE A 316 18.54 2.74 4.93
C PHE A 316 17.96 2.54 3.53
N VAL A 317 16.91 1.72 3.43
CA VAL A 317 16.19 1.47 2.19
C VAL A 317 14.83 2.14 2.21
N SER A 318 14.50 2.88 1.15
CA SER A 318 13.16 3.37 0.89
C SER A 318 12.61 2.71 -0.35
N TRP A 319 11.33 2.40 -0.35
CA TRP A 319 10.67 1.77 -1.48
C TRP A 319 9.20 2.18 -1.53
N HIS A 320 8.58 2.04 -2.69
CA HIS A 320 7.13 2.02 -2.76
C HIS A 320 6.61 1.11 -3.88
N GLU A 321 5.36 0.70 -3.72
CA GLU A 321 4.51 0.10 -4.74
C GLU A 321 3.24 0.96 -4.84
N LEU A 322 2.85 1.27 -6.07
CA LEU A 322 1.70 2.12 -6.36
C LEU A 322 0.81 1.42 -7.38
N PHE A 323 -0.49 1.40 -7.09
CA PHE A 323 -1.50 0.73 -7.88
C PHE A 323 -2.63 1.70 -8.22
N VAL A 324 -3.10 1.68 -9.47
CA VAL A 324 -4.23 2.47 -9.95
C VAL A 324 -5.43 1.54 -10.19
N SER A 325 -6.38 1.58 -9.27
CA SER A 325 -7.52 0.65 -9.25
C SER A 325 -8.34 0.72 -10.54
N GLN A 326 -8.74 -0.43 -11.06
CA GLN A 326 -9.78 -0.51 -12.09
C GLN A 326 -11.15 -0.76 -11.45
N SER A 327 -11.20 -1.72 -10.53
CA SER A 327 -12.35 -2.03 -9.69
C SER A 327 -11.86 -2.86 -8.50
N ALA A 328 -12.29 -2.52 -7.29
CA ALA A 328 -12.12 -3.39 -6.12
C ALA A 328 -13.33 -3.25 -5.20
N ILE A 329 -13.67 -4.33 -4.50
CA ILE A 329 -14.71 -4.33 -3.47
C ILE A 329 -14.01 -4.53 -2.15
N PHE A 330 -14.22 -3.60 -1.22
CA PHE A 330 -13.72 -3.68 0.15
C PHE A 330 -14.86 -4.10 1.07
N GLU A 331 -14.55 -5.00 1.99
CA GLU A 331 -15.51 -5.60 2.91
C GLU A 331 -15.16 -5.21 4.35
N TYR A 332 -16.15 -4.73 5.09
CA TYR A 332 -16.02 -4.33 6.48
C TYR A 332 -17.11 -5.00 7.31
N VAL A 333 -16.72 -5.71 8.37
CA VAL A 333 -17.62 -6.48 9.24
C VAL A 333 -17.42 -6.01 10.67
N ASN A 334 -18.44 -5.45 11.30
CA ASN A 334 -18.37 -4.99 12.70
C ASN A 334 -17.25 -3.96 12.99
N CYS A 335 -16.76 -3.27 11.96
CA CYS A 335 -15.77 -2.19 12.06
C CYS A 335 -16.39 -0.89 12.58
N HIS A 336 -15.56 0.06 13.03
CA HIS A 336 -16.08 1.41 13.32
C HIS A 336 -16.34 2.19 12.02
N PRO A 337 -17.26 3.17 12.00
CA PRO A 337 -17.68 3.87 10.77
C PRO A 337 -16.57 4.62 10.01
N GLY A 338 -15.48 4.96 10.71
CA GLY A 338 -14.30 5.61 10.16
C GLY A 338 -13.29 4.69 9.48
N THR A 339 -13.58 3.40 9.31
CA THR A 339 -12.61 2.43 8.80
C THR A 339 -12.54 2.47 7.27
N GLY A 340 -11.34 2.71 6.73
CA GLY A 340 -11.09 2.60 5.29
C GLY A 340 -11.98 3.51 4.46
N LEU A 341 -12.70 2.95 3.50
CA LEU A 341 -13.51 3.71 2.55
C LEU A 341 -14.95 4.02 3.03
N LEU A 342 -15.37 3.51 4.20
CA LEU A 342 -16.73 3.70 4.73
C LEU A 342 -17.18 5.18 4.81
N PRO A 343 -16.32 6.17 5.12
CA PRO A 343 -16.75 7.58 5.19
C PRO A 343 -17.02 8.23 3.83
N TYR A 344 -16.54 7.63 2.73
CA TYR A 344 -16.41 8.32 1.44
C TYR A 344 -17.37 7.79 0.38
N PHE A 345 -17.65 6.49 0.38
CA PHE A 345 -18.52 5.87 -0.63
C PHE A 345 -19.65 5.07 0.04
N ASP A 346 -20.85 5.15 -0.53
CA ASP A 346 -22.02 4.46 0.01
C ASP A 346 -21.79 2.95 0.08
N ALA A 347 -21.99 2.40 1.28
CA ALA A 347 -21.84 0.98 1.53
C ALA A 347 -23.14 0.21 1.21
N ILE A 348 -22.98 -0.97 0.64
CA ILE A 348 -24.07 -1.94 0.44
C ILE A 348 -24.05 -2.92 1.61
N ALA A 349 -25.20 -3.09 2.26
CA ALA A 349 -25.33 -4.08 3.34
C ALA A 349 -25.28 -5.50 2.75
N GLY A 350 -24.34 -6.29 3.26
CA GLY A 350 -24.35 -7.74 3.10
C GLY A 350 -25.42 -8.37 3.97
N ARG A 351 -25.91 -9.55 3.56
CA ARG A 351 -26.60 -10.45 4.49
C ARG A 351 -25.61 -11.14 5.39
#